data_AF-G2KQH3-F1
#
_entry.id   AF-G2KQH3-F1
#
_cell.length_a   1.000
_cell.length_b   1.000
_cell.length_c   1.000
_cell.angle_alpha   90.00
_cell.angle_beta   90.00
_cell.angle_gamma   90.00
#
_symmetry.space_group_name_H-M   'P 1'
#
loop_
_entity.id
_entity.type
_entity.pdbx_description
1 polymer ?
#
loop_
_entity_poly.entity_id
_entity_poly.type
_entity_poly.pdbx_seq_one_letter_code
_entity_poly.pdbx_strand_id
1 'polypeptide(L)'
;MTSDVVLSAAMRTNLLSLQSTQNSIDLTQRNLGTGKKINSALDGPQAFFASRALTNRAADLTKLLDSIGQSVQVIKAADTGVTALTSLVEQADSIASQAQEALAAGTSEAKVTGNKDLRGIDSITALAGVVDGDQLILSLTKEDGTVQRIAPYNTNGAATATVTLNDNMSTEQMIAAINDIQLDTGTVASPATGGQAFEAKLDDKGQLQIRALNGGNFTMTFEGTAGAGTSDSADLALAADLGFGKLAKSAGDQSTAGDTTVQFTAVADVALRSYALVKNTNGDVADRSTQLSALRNGDAAGFPALFAGIVDASTYEISVNGGTRQTIDLADADDKSITVQDFIDTINNNSTLNTKIKAEFDETTGELSIRAIGSDVTAIEIGVSGAATTANFGFGTTALATNDADATYENIQMGAAAGQLAKLEADFNKVRDQIDALVSNGDTGYRGTNLLNGDNLLTVFNEDRTSTITTNGVTFTSAGLGLEEANFSNAASVDGVISAVSDALTSVREFGSTLANDLSVIQTRQTFTNGLINTLKEGSDKLVNADQNEEGAKLLALQTRQSLGVTALSLASQSQQSILRLF
;
A
#
# COMPACT_ATOMS: atom_id res chain seq x y z
N MET A 1 -49.28 -81.65 54.90
CA MET A 1 -47.85 -81.72 54.54
C MET A 1 -47.81 -82.06 53.07
N THR A 2 -47.26 -81.16 52.28
CA THR A 2 -47.24 -81.14 50.81
C THR A 2 -46.90 -82.51 50.23
N SER A 3 -47.80 -83.07 49.42
CA SER A 3 -47.51 -84.19 48.55
C SER A 3 -46.40 -83.76 47.60
N ASP A 4 -45.17 -84.22 47.87
CA ASP A 4 -44.06 -84.09 46.95
C ASP A 4 -44.48 -84.74 45.63
N VAL A 5 -44.71 -83.91 44.63
CA VAL A 5 -44.95 -84.37 43.26
C VAL A 5 -43.67 -85.06 42.81
N VAL A 6 -43.61 -86.38 42.90
CA VAL A 6 -42.48 -87.18 42.41
C VAL A 6 -42.51 -87.13 40.89
N LEU A 7 -41.86 -86.12 40.32
CA LEU A 7 -41.71 -85.97 38.88
C LEU A 7 -40.89 -87.16 38.34
N SER A 8 -41.48 -87.93 37.43
CA SER A 8 -40.77 -89.04 36.78
C SER A 8 -39.51 -88.53 36.07
N ALA A 9 -38.47 -89.37 35.95
CA ALA A 9 -37.21 -88.99 35.31
C ALA A 9 -37.43 -88.38 33.90
N ALA A 10 -38.39 -88.93 33.15
CA ALA A 10 -38.79 -88.43 31.84
C ALA A 10 -39.41 -87.01 31.88
N MET A 11 -40.23 -86.71 32.90
CA MET A 11 -40.83 -85.37 33.08
C MET A 11 -39.76 -84.32 33.40
N ARG A 12 -38.78 -84.64 34.25
CA ARG A 12 -37.66 -83.72 34.58
C ARG A 12 -36.79 -83.43 33.36
N THR A 13 -36.45 -84.45 32.57
CA THR A 13 -35.68 -84.26 31.33
C THR A 13 -36.43 -83.40 30.32
N ASN A 14 -37.75 -83.58 30.20
CA ASN A 14 -38.58 -82.78 29.30
C ASN A 14 -38.73 -81.33 29.80
N LEU A 15 -38.87 -81.13 31.11
CA LEU A 15 -38.96 -79.81 31.74
C LEU A 15 -37.63 -79.04 31.64
N LEU A 16 -36.48 -79.71 31.81
CA LEU A 16 -35.15 -79.16 31.54
C LEU A 16 -34.96 -78.76 30.07
N SER A 17 -35.48 -79.58 29.13
CA SER A 17 -35.46 -79.28 27.69
C SER A 17 -36.34 -78.05 27.35
N LEU A 18 -37.51 -77.94 27.99
CA LEU A 18 -38.39 -76.77 27.87
C LEU A 18 -37.77 -75.51 28.46
N GLN A 19 -37.12 -75.59 29.62
CA GLN A 19 -36.36 -74.48 30.20
C GLN A 19 -35.20 -74.06 29.29
N SER A 20 -34.46 -75.01 28.73
CA SER A 20 -33.41 -74.73 27.75
C SER A 20 -33.96 -74.08 26.48
N THR A 21 -35.16 -74.48 26.03
CA THR A 21 -35.84 -73.90 24.86
C THR A 21 -36.31 -72.48 25.18
N GLN A 22 -36.89 -72.23 26.35
CA GLN A 22 -37.29 -70.90 26.81
C GLN A 22 -36.08 -69.95 26.91
N ASN A 23 -34.97 -70.39 27.51
CA ASN A 23 -33.75 -69.60 27.56
C ASN A 23 -33.21 -69.25 26.16
N SER A 24 -33.37 -70.17 25.19
CA SER A 24 -32.99 -69.94 23.80
C SER A 24 -33.94 -68.95 23.10
N ILE A 25 -35.24 -69.01 23.40
CA ILE A 25 -36.23 -68.03 22.93
C ILE A 25 -35.89 -66.64 23.47
N ASP A 26 -35.64 -66.52 24.78
CA ASP A 26 -35.31 -65.25 25.43
C ASP A 26 -34.00 -64.65 24.88
N LEU A 27 -32.99 -65.50 24.61
CA LEU A 27 -31.75 -65.10 23.94
C LEU A 27 -32.00 -64.62 22.51
N THR A 28 -32.78 -65.37 21.72
CA THR A 28 -33.06 -65.04 20.32
C THR A 28 -33.90 -63.77 20.22
N GLN A 29 -34.87 -63.57 21.12
CA GLN A 29 -35.65 -62.34 21.22
C GLN A 29 -34.79 -61.14 21.62
N ARG A 30 -33.84 -61.33 22.54
CA ARG A 30 -32.86 -60.30 22.90
C ARG A 30 -31.96 -59.95 21.72
N ASN A 31 -31.45 -60.94 21.00
CA ASN A 31 -30.60 -60.73 19.83
C ASN A 31 -31.38 -60.02 18.70
N LEU A 32 -32.64 -60.40 18.47
CA LEU A 32 -33.51 -59.76 17.48
C LEU A 32 -33.87 -58.33 17.89
N GLY A 33 -34.16 -58.09 19.17
CA GLY A 33 -34.50 -56.76 19.69
C GLY A 33 -33.32 -55.78 19.74
N THR A 34 -32.10 -56.30 19.95
CA THR A 34 -30.87 -55.49 19.96
C THR A 34 -30.18 -55.42 18.58
N GLY A 35 -30.55 -56.30 17.66
CA GLY A 35 -29.84 -56.51 16.38
C GLY A 35 -28.46 -57.15 16.54
N LYS A 36 -28.06 -57.57 17.74
CA LYS A 36 -26.72 -58.05 18.06
C LYS A 36 -26.74 -59.48 18.56
N LYS A 37 -25.87 -60.32 18.00
CA LYS A 37 -25.63 -61.69 18.50
C LYS A 37 -24.74 -61.69 19.76
N ILE A 38 -23.97 -60.61 19.97
CA ILE A 38 -23.12 -60.42 21.16
C ILE A 38 -23.50 -59.09 21.82
N ASN A 39 -24.17 -59.17 22.97
CA ASN A 39 -24.67 -58.00 23.69
C ASN A 39 -23.79 -57.61 24.89
N SER A 40 -23.10 -58.59 25.45
CA SER A 40 -22.24 -58.44 26.62
C SER A 40 -20.93 -59.22 26.47
N ALA A 41 -19.97 -58.95 27.35
CA ALA A 41 -18.73 -59.72 27.42
C ALA A 41 -18.96 -61.21 27.74
N LEU A 42 -20.12 -61.56 28.32
CA LEU A 42 -20.49 -62.95 28.63
C LEU A 42 -20.95 -63.72 27.38
N ASP A 43 -21.48 -63.03 26.36
CA ASP A 43 -21.98 -63.68 25.14
C ASP A 43 -20.83 -64.07 24.18
N GLY A 44 -19.66 -63.45 24.33
CA GLY A 44 -18.49 -63.70 23.50
C GLY A 44 -17.38 -62.68 23.75
N PRO A 45 -16.48 -62.93 24.72
CA PRO A 45 -15.56 -61.91 25.21
C PRO A 45 -14.61 -61.39 24.12
N GLN A 46 -14.07 -62.27 23.28
CA GLN A 46 -13.12 -61.88 22.22
C GLN A 46 -13.75 -60.92 21.22
N ALA A 47 -14.90 -61.27 20.65
CA ALA A 47 -15.58 -60.44 19.66
C ALA A 47 -16.18 -59.17 20.28
N PHE A 48 -16.68 -59.24 21.53
CA PHE A 48 -17.16 -58.07 22.26
C PHE A 48 -16.06 -57.03 22.48
N PHE A 49 -14.90 -57.44 23.00
CA PHE A 49 -13.79 -56.51 23.26
C PHE A 49 -13.12 -56.03 21.97
N ALA A 50 -13.00 -56.88 20.95
CA ALA A 50 -12.50 -56.46 19.64
C ALA A 50 -13.42 -55.41 18.98
N SER A 51 -14.73 -55.64 18.95
CA SER A 51 -15.71 -54.66 18.45
C SER A 51 -15.68 -53.35 19.23
N ARG A 52 -15.57 -53.41 20.57
CA ARG A 52 -15.42 -52.20 21.39
C ARG A 52 -14.13 -51.44 21.09
N ALA A 53 -13.01 -52.13 20.90
CA ALA A 53 -11.74 -51.50 20.53
C ALA A 53 -11.83 -50.78 19.17
N LEU A 54 -12.42 -51.43 18.16
CA LEU A 54 -12.66 -50.83 16.85
C LEU A 54 -13.60 -49.62 16.94
N THR A 55 -14.67 -49.73 17.74
CA THR A 55 -15.63 -48.63 17.95
C THR A 55 -14.99 -47.43 18.65
N ASN A 56 -14.19 -47.67 19.70
CA ASN A 56 -13.47 -46.62 20.40
C ASN A 56 -12.50 -45.91 19.45
N ARG A 57 -11.71 -46.66 18.68
CA ARG A 57 -10.80 -46.10 17.70
C ARG A 57 -11.52 -45.28 16.63
N ALA A 58 -12.65 -45.78 16.11
CA ALA A 58 -13.48 -45.04 15.16
C ALA A 58 -14.00 -43.72 15.75
N ALA A 59 -14.37 -43.70 17.03
CA ALA A 59 -14.80 -42.49 17.74
C ALA A 59 -13.63 -41.49 17.91
N ASP A 60 -12.44 -41.95 18.24
CA ASP A 60 -11.26 -41.09 18.37
C ASP A 60 -10.85 -40.50 17.01
N LEU A 61 -10.86 -41.30 15.94
CA LEU A 61 -10.65 -40.83 14.57
C LEU A 61 -11.74 -39.86 14.11
N THR A 62 -12.98 -39.97 14.60
CA THR A 62 -14.04 -39.01 14.27
C THR A 62 -13.72 -37.63 14.84
N LYS A 63 -13.26 -37.53 16.09
CA LYS A 63 -12.80 -36.25 16.67
C LYS A 63 -11.63 -35.66 15.88
N LEU A 64 -10.74 -36.54 15.41
CA LEU A 64 -9.61 -36.14 14.58
C LEU A 64 -10.07 -35.65 13.20
N LEU A 65 -11.06 -36.31 12.59
CA LEU A 65 -11.66 -35.90 11.32
C LEU A 65 -12.28 -34.51 11.43
N ASP A 66 -12.91 -34.18 12.55
CA ASP A 66 -13.44 -32.84 12.81
C ASP A 66 -12.30 -31.80 12.91
N SER A 67 -11.19 -32.14 13.55
CA SER A 67 -9.99 -31.27 13.63
C SER A 67 -9.31 -31.07 12.27
N ILE A 68 -9.22 -32.13 11.46
CA ILE A 68 -8.77 -32.06 10.06
C ILE A 68 -9.72 -31.14 9.27
N GLY A 69 -11.03 -31.28 9.45
CA GLY A 69 -12.03 -30.41 8.83
C GLY A 69 -11.86 -28.94 9.21
N GLN A 70 -11.49 -28.64 10.45
CA GLN A 70 -11.16 -27.27 10.89
C GLN A 70 -9.89 -26.76 10.21
N SER A 71 -8.85 -27.60 10.08
CA SER A 71 -7.62 -27.24 9.37
C SER A 71 -7.89 -26.88 7.91
N VAL A 72 -8.77 -27.64 7.23
CA VAL A 72 -9.24 -27.33 5.87
C VAL A 72 -9.88 -25.93 5.80
N GLN A 73 -10.68 -25.54 6.80
CA GLN A 73 -11.31 -24.21 6.81
C GLN A 73 -10.31 -23.08 7.05
N VAL A 74 -9.30 -23.29 7.90
CA VAL A 74 -8.19 -22.32 8.10
C VAL A 74 -7.47 -22.08 6.78
N ILE A 75 -7.10 -23.14 6.06
CA ILE A 75 -6.39 -23.01 4.78
C ILE A 75 -7.28 -22.36 3.71
N LYS A 76 -8.58 -22.66 3.66
CA LYS A 76 -9.51 -21.98 2.74
C LYS A 76 -9.68 -20.48 3.05
N ALA A 77 -9.71 -20.10 4.32
CA ALA A 77 -9.75 -18.70 4.71
C ALA A 77 -8.46 -17.98 4.27
N ALA A 78 -7.31 -18.63 4.46
CA ALA A 78 -6.03 -18.12 3.99
C ALA A 78 -5.97 -17.98 2.46
N ASP A 79 -6.45 -18.96 1.70
CA ASP A 79 -6.56 -18.91 0.23
C ASP A 79 -7.43 -17.74 -0.27
N THR A 80 -8.53 -17.47 0.42
CA THR A 80 -9.37 -16.29 0.15
C THR A 80 -8.60 -14.99 0.42
N GLY A 81 -7.85 -14.95 1.53
CA GLY A 81 -6.97 -13.83 1.86
C GLY A 81 -5.86 -13.61 0.84
N VAL A 82 -5.22 -14.66 0.35
CA VAL A 82 -4.18 -14.62 -0.70
C VAL A 82 -4.76 -14.05 -2.00
N THR A 83 -5.99 -14.42 -2.36
CA THR A 83 -6.66 -13.87 -3.55
C THR A 83 -6.94 -12.37 -3.40
N ALA A 84 -7.42 -11.93 -2.24
CA ALA A 84 -7.63 -10.52 -1.96
C ALA A 84 -6.32 -9.72 -1.93
N LEU A 85 -5.26 -10.26 -1.30
CA LEU A 85 -3.92 -9.68 -1.31
C LEU A 85 -3.36 -9.56 -2.72
N THR A 86 -3.50 -10.60 -3.55
CA THR A 86 -3.07 -10.56 -4.96
C THR A 86 -3.74 -9.39 -5.69
N SER A 87 -5.04 -9.19 -5.48
CA SER A 87 -5.79 -8.09 -6.11
C SER A 87 -5.31 -6.70 -5.65
N LEU A 88 -5.00 -6.55 -4.35
CA LEU A 88 -4.46 -5.29 -3.81
C LEU A 88 -3.05 -5.01 -4.34
N VAL A 89 -2.18 -6.02 -4.40
CA VAL A 89 -0.82 -5.87 -4.95
C VAL A 89 -0.87 -5.56 -6.46
N GLU A 90 -1.78 -6.18 -7.22
CA GLU A 90 -2.01 -5.84 -8.64
C GLU A 90 -2.56 -4.41 -8.82
N GLN A 91 -3.38 -3.93 -7.88
CA GLN A 91 -3.81 -2.53 -7.87
C GLN A 91 -2.63 -1.58 -7.61
N ALA A 92 -1.73 -1.94 -6.67
CA ALA A 92 -0.51 -1.19 -6.39
C ALA A 92 0.41 -1.12 -7.63
N ASP A 93 0.54 -2.21 -8.37
CA ASP A 93 1.31 -2.30 -9.64
C ASP A 93 0.77 -1.34 -10.69
N SER A 94 -0.56 -1.34 -10.87
CA SER A 94 -1.23 -0.44 -11.80
C SER A 94 -1.03 1.03 -11.45
N ILE A 95 -1.06 1.38 -10.15
CA ILE A 95 -0.81 2.74 -9.68
C ILE A 95 0.65 3.15 -9.91
N ALA A 96 1.61 2.28 -9.60
CA ALA A 96 3.03 2.55 -9.81
C ALA A 96 3.36 2.71 -11.31
N SER A 97 2.76 1.90 -12.17
CA SER A 97 2.88 2.04 -13.63
C SER A 97 2.30 3.37 -14.14
N GLN A 98 1.12 3.77 -13.64
CA GLN A 98 0.55 5.08 -13.96
C GLN A 98 1.44 6.23 -13.47
N ALA A 99 2.13 6.07 -12.34
CA ALA A 99 3.07 7.06 -11.85
C ALA A 99 4.29 7.16 -12.77
N GLN A 100 4.80 6.04 -13.28
CA GLN A 100 5.90 6.04 -14.26
C GLN A 100 5.50 6.78 -15.54
N GLU A 101 4.30 6.52 -16.07
CA GLU A 101 3.79 7.22 -17.26
C GLU A 101 3.58 8.72 -17.01
N ALA A 102 2.98 9.09 -15.87
CA ALA A 102 2.75 10.48 -15.50
C ALA A 102 4.06 11.25 -15.31
N LEU A 103 5.06 10.61 -14.69
CA LEU A 103 6.39 11.18 -14.52
C LEU A 103 7.06 11.41 -15.88
N ALA A 104 7.07 10.39 -16.75
CA ALA A 104 7.65 10.50 -18.10
C ALA A 104 6.98 11.60 -18.94
N ALA A 105 5.66 11.79 -18.78
CA ALA A 105 4.93 12.85 -19.46
C ALA A 105 5.18 14.25 -18.87
N GLY A 106 5.52 14.32 -17.58
CA GLY A 106 5.58 15.56 -16.79
C GLY A 106 6.96 16.16 -16.60
N THR A 107 8.01 15.35 -16.47
CA THR A 107 9.36 15.82 -16.11
C THR A 107 10.15 16.43 -17.27
N SER A 108 9.58 16.44 -18.49
CA SER A 108 10.30 16.91 -19.67
C SER A 108 10.17 18.42 -19.91
N GLU A 109 9.31 19.13 -19.17
CA GLU A 109 8.87 20.47 -19.57
C GLU A 109 8.48 21.37 -18.39
N ALA A 110 9.33 22.34 -18.04
CA ALA A 110 8.93 23.46 -17.18
C ALA A 110 7.88 24.30 -17.91
N LYS A 111 6.70 24.48 -17.31
CA LYS A 111 5.54 25.09 -17.99
C LYS A 111 4.70 25.95 -17.05
N VAL A 112 4.28 27.10 -17.55
CA VAL A 112 3.39 28.03 -16.84
C VAL A 112 2.26 28.50 -17.76
N THR A 113 1.11 28.88 -17.20
CA THR A 113 0.02 29.50 -17.94
C THR A 113 -0.52 30.69 -17.14
N GLY A 114 -0.63 31.85 -17.79
CA GLY A 114 -1.23 33.04 -17.23
C GLY A 114 -2.75 32.90 -17.07
N ASN A 115 -3.40 33.91 -16.50
CA ASN A 115 -4.84 33.88 -16.21
C ASN A 115 -5.66 34.91 -17.00
N LYS A 116 -5.04 35.67 -17.90
CA LYS A 116 -5.68 36.71 -18.73
C LYS A 116 -5.90 36.19 -20.15
N ASP A 117 -7.06 36.49 -20.74
CA ASP A 117 -7.31 36.27 -22.17
C ASP A 117 -6.65 37.40 -22.98
N LEU A 118 -5.70 37.04 -23.84
CA LEU A 118 -4.91 37.96 -24.66
C LEU A 118 -5.29 37.92 -26.16
N ARG A 119 -6.41 37.27 -26.51
CA ARG A 119 -6.86 37.18 -27.91
C ARG A 119 -7.36 38.52 -28.44
N GLY A 120 -7.04 38.81 -29.71
CA GLY A 120 -7.55 40.00 -30.41
C GLY A 120 -6.98 41.31 -29.87
N ILE A 121 -5.82 41.27 -29.23
CA ILE A 121 -5.08 42.46 -28.82
C ILE A 121 -4.10 42.82 -29.95
N ASP A 122 -4.47 43.84 -30.71
CA ASP A 122 -3.67 44.35 -31.82
C ASP A 122 -2.44 45.17 -31.35
N SER A 123 -2.50 45.72 -30.14
CA SER A 123 -1.38 46.39 -29.47
C SER A 123 -1.35 46.02 -27.99
N ILE A 124 -0.26 45.40 -27.53
CA ILE A 124 -0.08 44.96 -26.15
C ILE A 124 -0.11 46.13 -25.15
N THR A 125 0.27 47.34 -25.60
CA THR A 125 0.17 48.61 -24.86
C THR A 125 -1.27 49.09 -24.64
N ALA A 126 -2.27 48.42 -25.22
CA ALA A 126 -3.69 48.65 -24.89
C ALA A 126 -4.06 48.07 -23.51
N LEU A 127 -3.22 47.20 -22.94
CA LEU A 127 -3.34 46.74 -21.57
C LEU A 127 -2.83 47.84 -20.63
N ALA A 128 -3.58 48.16 -19.58
CA ALA A 128 -3.34 49.34 -18.76
C ALA A 128 -2.01 49.31 -17.99
N GLY A 129 -1.54 48.11 -17.64
CA GLY A 129 -0.26 47.87 -16.96
C GLY A 129 0.92 47.66 -17.90
N VAL A 130 0.74 47.76 -19.23
CA VAL A 130 1.81 47.58 -20.22
C VAL A 130 2.13 48.91 -20.89
N VAL A 131 3.40 49.30 -20.85
CA VAL A 131 3.92 50.54 -21.43
C VAL A 131 4.94 50.21 -22.52
N ASP A 132 5.06 51.11 -23.51
CA ASP A 132 6.06 51.01 -24.57
C ASP A 132 7.47 51.00 -23.99
N GLY A 133 8.20 49.90 -24.18
CA GLY A 133 9.55 49.68 -23.69
C GLY A 133 9.64 48.72 -22.49
N ASP A 134 8.52 48.19 -22.00
CA ASP A 134 8.48 47.18 -20.96
C ASP A 134 9.19 45.90 -21.41
N GLN A 135 9.78 45.16 -20.47
CA GLN A 135 10.66 44.04 -20.77
C GLN A 135 10.23 42.77 -20.04
N LEU A 136 10.26 41.67 -20.78
CA LEU A 136 10.19 40.31 -20.26
C LEU A 136 11.59 39.72 -20.36
N ILE A 137 12.20 39.43 -19.22
CA ILE A 137 13.55 38.86 -19.15
C ILE A 137 13.41 37.39 -18.78
N LEU A 138 13.80 36.51 -19.69
CA LEU A 138 13.77 35.07 -19.50
C LEU A 138 15.17 34.56 -19.21
N SER A 139 15.28 33.59 -18.32
CA SER A 139 16.49 32.79 -18.11
C SER A 139 16.14 31.32 -18.12
N LEU A 140 17.12 30.46 -18.40
CA LEU A 140 16.93 29.03 -18.52
C LEU A 140 18.07 28.31 -17.84
N THR A 141 17.78 27.20 -17.16
CA THR A 141 18.80 26.26 -16.65
C THR A 141 18.78 25.00 -17.49
N LYS A 142 19.84 24.19 -17.42
CA LYS A 142 19.80 22.80 -17.89
C LYS A 142 19.19 21.91 -16.82
N GLU A 143 19.02 20.63 -17.14
CA GLU A 143 18.58 19.58 -16.19
C GLU A 143 19.49 19.49 -14.96
N ASP A 144 20.78 19.81 -15.10
CA ASP A 144 21.76 19.82 -13.99
C ASP A 144 21.70 21.10 -13.12
N GLY A 145 20.70 21.97 -13.34
CA GLY A 145 20.55 23.23 -12.61
C GLY A 145 21.52 24.34 -13.03
N THR A 146 22.48 24.07 -13.92
CA THR A 146 23.42 25.10 -14.40
C THR A 146 22.74 26.07 -15.37
N VAL A 147 23.19 27.32 -15.38
CA VAL A 147 22.70 28.33 -16.32
C VAL A 147 22.91 27.88 -17.76
N GLN A 148 21.83 27.91 -18.55
CA GLN A 148 21.84 27.69 -19.99
C GLN A 148 21.87 29.05 -20.70
N ARG A 149 22.85 29.23 -21.58
CA ARG A 149 22.93 30.45 -22.38
C ARG A 149 21.83 30.45 -23.45
N ILE A 150 21.13 31.55 -23.58
CA ILE A 150 20.02 31.78 -24.52
C ILE A 150 20.13 33.17 -25.13
N ALA A 151 19.59 33.34 -26.34
CA ALA A 151 19.41 34.65 -26.97
C ALA A 151 18.46 34.55 -28.17
N PRO A 152 17.92 35.68 -28.68
CA PRO A 152 17.22 35.72 -29.96
C PRO A 152 18.05 35.10 -31.10
N TYR A 153 17.39 34.63 -32.15
CA TYR A 153 18.05 33.90 -33.24
C TYR A 153 19.21 34.70 -33.84
N ASN A 154 20.38 34.05 -33.96
CA ASN A 154 21.59 34.64 -34.54
C ASN A 154 22.13 35.90 -33.80
N THR A 155 21.80 36.04 -32.52
CA THR A 155 22.41 37.04 -31.63
C THR A 155 23.31 36.36 -30.60
N ASN A 156 24.25 37.09 -30.01
CA ASN A 156 25.22 36.54 -29.07
C ASN A 156 24.50 36.00 -27.81
N GLY A 157 24.70 34.73 -27.47
CA GLY A 157 24.08 34.14 -26.28
C GLY A 157 24.46 34.85 -24.99
N ALA A 158 23.50 35.05 -24.10
CA ALA A 158 23.68 35.58 -22.75
C ALA A 158 23.06 34.62 -21.72
N ALA A 159 23.20 34.91 -20.42
CA ALA A 159 22.51 34.14 -19.37
C ALA A 159 21.00 34.39 -19.37
N THR A 160 20.56 35.51 -19.96
CA THR A 160 19.17 35.93 -20.06
C THR A 160 18.86 36.39 -21.49
N ALA A 161 17.59 36.30 -21.89
CA ALA A 161 17.07 36.86 -23.13
C ALA A 161 15.94 37.85 -22.81
N THR A 162 15.95 39.00 -23.47
CA THR A 162 14.98 40.08 -23.23
C THR A 162 14.02 40.20 -24.41
N VAL A 163 12.72 40.22 -24.12
CA VAL A 163 11.66 40.58 -25.07
C VAL A 163 11.13 41.95 -24.67
N THR A 164 11.33 42.96 -25.53
CA THR A 164 10.81 44.32 -25.32
C THR A 164 9.43 44.45 -25.94
N LEU A 165 8.46 44.85 -25.14
CA LEU A 165 7.09 45.15 -25.53
C LEU A 165 7.03 46.57 -26.07
N ASN A 166 6.79 46.72 -27.38
CA ASN A 166 6.74 48.02 -28.03
C ASN A 166 5.30 48.41 -28.36
N ASP A 167 5.07 49.70 -28.58
CA ASP A 167 3.80 50.20 -29.09
C ASP A 167 3.44 49.55 -30.44
N ASN A 168 2.18 49.17 -30.60
CA ASN A 168 1.64 48.43 -31.75
C ASN A 168 2.15 46.98 -31.91
N MET A 169 2.82 46.42 -30.91
CA MET A 169 3.15 44.99 -30.90
C MET A 169 1.90 44.17 -30.57
N SER A 170 1.46 43.28 -31.46
CA SER A 170 0.33 42.39 -31.19
C SER A 170 0.71 41.24 -30.26
N THR A 171 -0.28 40.56 -29.67
CA THR A 171 -0.05 39.35 -28.86
C THR A 171 0.71 38.28 -29.66
N GLU A 172 0.40 38.09 -30.94
CA GLU A 172 1.08 37.13 -31.82
C GLU A 172 2.54 37.51 -32.06
N GLN A 173 2.85 38.81 -32.17
CA GLN A 173 4.23 39.29 -32.31
C GLN A 173 5.02 39.08 -31.02
N MET A 174 4.42 39.31 -29.85
CA MET A 174 5.04 38.99 -28.56
C MET A 174 5.34 37.50 -28.42
N ILE A 175 4.37 36.64 -28.79
CA ILE A 175 4.55 35.18 -28.80
C ILE A 175 5.66 34.77 -29.76
N ALA A 176 5.71 35.36 -30.96
CA ALA A 176 6.77 35.10 -31.92
C ALA A 176 8.15 35.51 -31.38
N ALA A 177 8.25 36.63 -30.68
CA ALA A 177 9.49 37.09 -30.06
C ALA A 177 10.00 36.12 -28.98
N ILE A 178 9.11 35.56 -28.14
CA ILE A 178 9.48 34.54 -27.16
C ILE A 178 9.92 33.24 -27.87
N ASN A 179 9.21 32.83 -28.92
CA ASN A 179 9.53 31.64 -29.73
C ASN A 179 10.82 31.77 -30.55
N ASP A 180 11.30 32.99 -30.80
CA ASP A 180 12.56 33.22 -31.53
C ASP A 180 13.79 32.99 -30.65
N ILE A 181 13.65 33.01 -29.32
CA ILE A 181 14.74 32.75 -28.38
C ILE A 181 15.26 31.31 -28.61
N GLN A 182 16.56 31.21 -28.86
CA GLN A 182 17.26 29.95 -29.12
C GLN A 182 18.22 29.61 -27.97
N LEU A 183 18.51 28.32 -27.86
CA LEU A 183 19.64 27.82 -27.08
C LEU A 183 20.96 28.25 -27.73
N ASP A 184 21.93 28.68 -26.92
CA ASP A 184 23.31 28.86 -27.35
C ASP A 184 24.17 27.65 -26.91
N THR A 185 24.60 26.86 -27.90
CA THR A 185 25.47 25.68 -27.73
C THR A 185 26.95 26.00 -27.99
N GLY A 186 27.27 27.25 -28.35
CA GLY A 186 28.63 27.73 -28.62
C GLY A 186 29.35 28.30 -27.39
N THR A 187 30.58 28.74 -27.59
CA THR A 187 31.36 29.47 -26.56
C THR A 187 30.80 30.88 -26.34
N VAL A 188 31.17 31.50 -25.22
CA VAL A 188 30.80 32.90 -24.91
C VAL A 188 30.98 33.80 -26.14
N ALA A 189 29.94 34.59 -26.46
CA ALA A 189 29.83 35.47 -27.62
C ALA A 189 29.66 34.79 -29.00
N SER A 190 29.17 33.55 -29.04
CA SER A 190 28.69 32.91 -30.28
C SER A 190 27.21 33.22 -30.54
N PRO A 191 26.76 33.27 -31.81
CA PRO A 191 25.34 33.39 -32.13
C PRO A 191 24.54 32.17 -31.70
N ALA A 192 23.36 32.36 -31.11
CA ALA A 192 22.48 31.27 -30.71
C ALA A 192 21.83 30.59 -31.92
N THR A 193 22.16 29.31 -32.14
CA THR A 193 21.62 28.47 -33.23
C THR A 193 21.22 27.07 -32.76
N GLY A 194 21.12 26.85 -31.44
CA GLY A 194 20.92 25.54 -30.81
C GLY A 194 19.49 25.00 -30.84
N GLY A 195 18.58 25.65 -31.57
CA GLY A 195 17.15 25.33 -31.56
C GLY A 195 16.37 26.19 -30.56
N GLN A 196 15.03 26.18 -30.68
CA GLN A 196 14.15 27.01 -29.85
C GLN A 196 14.31 26.66 -28.37
N ALA A 197 14.46 27.68 -27.53
CA ALA A 197 14.54 27.54 -26.08
C ALA A 197 13.15 27.40 -25.44
N PHE A 198 12.16 28.12 -25.99
CA PHE A 198 10.81 28.21 -25.47
C PHE A 198 9.75 27.91 -26.54
N GLU A 199 8.63 27.35 -26.09
CA GLU A 199 7.36 27.39 -26.82
C GLU A 199 6.39 28.30 -26.04
N ALA A 200 6.01 29.41 -26.65
CA ALA A 200 4.94 30.29 -26.23
C ALA A 200 3.73 30.15 -27.17
N LYS A 201 2.52 30.08 -26.60
CA LYS A 201 1.26 30.06 -27.34
C LYS A 201 0.09 30.55 -26.49
N LEU A 202 -1.03 30.87 -27.12
CA LEU A 202 -2.31 31.01 -26.42
C LEU A 202 -2.98 29.64 -26.32
N ASP A 203 -3.53 29.32 -25.14
CA ASP A 203 -4.37 28.14 -24.95
C ASP A 203 -5.78 28.35 -25.52
N ASP A 204 -6.65 27.34 -25.37
CA ASP A 204 -8.04 27.39 -25.85
C ASP A 204 -8.87 28.53 -25.21
N LYS A 205 -8.44 29.03 -24.04
CA LYS A 205 -9.06 30.15 -23.32
C LYS A 205 -8.42 31.50 -23.66
N GLY A 206 -7.41 31.52 -24.53
CA GLY A 206 -6.67 32.72 -24.90
C GLY A 206 -5.59 33.13 -23.90
N GLN A 207 -5.21 32.25 -22.98
CA GLN A 207 -4.22 32.51 -21.94
C GLN A 207 -2.82 32.22 -22.46
N LEU A 208 -1.87 33.11 -22.16
CA LEU A 208 -0.47 32.91 -22.54
C LEU A 208 0.14 31.75 -21.75
N GLN A 209 0.57 30.73 -22.48
CA GLN A 209 1.29 29.58 -21.98
C GLN A 209 2.73 29.65 -22.49
N ILE A 210 3.68 29.48 -21.58
CA ILE A 210 5.11 29.44 -21.89
C ILE A 210 5.68 28.14 -21.34
N ARG A 211 6.54 27.51 -22.14
CA ARG A 211 7.17 26.22 -21.84
C ARG A 211 8.62 26.19 -22.27
N ALA A 212 9.51 25.70 -21.41
CA ALA A 212 10.90 25.41 -21.77
C ALA A 212 11.01 24.11 -22.57
N LEU A 213 11.90 24.06 -23.57
CA LEU A 213 12.07 22.92 -24.47
C LEU A 213 13.35 22.10 -24.21
N ASN A 214 14.15 22.48 -23.21
CA ASN A 214 15.45 21.86 -22.92
C ASN A 214 15.44 20.95 -21.67
N GLY A 215 14.27 20.66 -21.10
CA GLY A 215 14.13 19.85 -19.88
C GLY A 215 14.52 20.54 -18.57
N GLY A 216 15.03 21.77 -18.62
CA GLY A 216 15.41 22.54 -17.43
C GLY A 216 14.35 23.52 -16.94
N ASN A 217 14.71 24.26 -15.89
CA ASN A 217 13.84 25.26 -15.27
C ASN A 217 13.97 26.59 -16.00
N PHE A 218 12.96 27.45 -15.91
CA PHE A 218 13.07 28.82 -16.39
C PHE A 218 12.54 29.83 -15.37
N THR A 219 13.12 31.02 -15.38
CA THR A 219 12.65 32.16 -14.60
C THR A 219 12.23 33.26 -15.57
N MET A 220 11.11 33.90 -15.29
CA MET A 220 10.66 35.08 -16.02
C MET A 220 10.56 36.27 -15.08
N THR A 221 11.31 37.32 -15.41
CA THR A 221 11.34 38.60 -14.70
C THR A 221 10.63 39.64 -15.54
N PHE A 222 9.84 40.48 -14.88
CA PHE A 222 9.09 41.58 -15.47
C PHE A 222 9.77 42.89 -15.08
N GLU A 223 10.11 43.73 -16.06
CA GLU A 223 10.75 45.02 -15.83
C GLU A 223 10.05 46.10 -16.65
N GLY A 224 9.48 47.10 -15.99
CA GLY A 224 8.87 48.25 -16.64
C GLY A 224 9.89 49.19 -17.28
N THR A 225 9.45 49.94 -18.30
CA THR A 225 10.25 50.77 -19.24
C THR A 225 11.30 51.73 -18.61
N ALA A 226 11.25 52.05 -17.32
CA ALA A 226 12.21 53.00 -16.72
C ALA A 226 13.56 52.37 -16.29
N GLY A 227 13.83 51.11 -16.63
CA GLY A 227 15.03 50.39 -16.21
C GLY A 227 15.09 50.15 -14.70
N ALA A 228 16.14 49.47 -14.24
CA ALA A 228 16.46 49.23 -12.82
C ALA A 228 16.06 50.41 -11.90
N GLY A 229 14.92 50.28 -11.19
CA GLY A 229 14.36 51.30 -10.31
C GLY A 229 12.94 51.81 -10.62
N THR A 230 12.16 51.12 -11.47
CA THR A 230 10.69 51.22 -11.44
C THR A 230 10.14 50.84 -10.05
N SER A 231 8.94 51.30 -9.70
CA SER A 231 8.28 50.76 -8.51
C SER A 231 7.82 49.33 -8.83
N ASP A 232 7.95 48.40 -7.87
CA ASP A 232 7.38 47.04 -7.97
C ASP A 232 5.92 47.02 -8.42
N SER A 233 5.21 48.11 -8.15
CA SER A 233 3.82 48.30 -8.57
C SER A 233 3.66 48.31 -10.10
N ALA A 234 4.62 48.87 -10.85
CA ALA A 234 4.59 48.87 -12.31
C ALA A 234 4.90 47.48 -12.86
N ASP A 235 5.95 46.83 -12.36
CA ASP A 235 6.35 45.49 -12.82
C ASP A 235 5.29 44.44 -12.46
N LEU A 236 4.65 44.57 -11.30
CA LEU A 236 3.52 43.74 -10.91
C LEU A 236 2.27 44.04 -11.75
N ALA A 237 2.04 45.30 -12.16
CA ALA A 237 0.94 45.64 -13.06
C ALA A 237 1.16 45.03 -14.46
N LEU A 238 2.39 45.11 -14.97
CA LEU A 238 2.82 44.44 -16.20
C LEU A 238 2.57 42.92 -16.11
N ALA A 239 3.06 42.28 -15.05
CA ALA A 239 2.83 40.86 -14.82
C ALA A 239 1.33 40.53 -14.72
N ALA A 240 0.54 41.34 -14.01
CA ALA A 240 -0.89 41.15 -13.83
C ALA A 240 -1.67 41.22 -15.15
N ASP A 241 -1.35 42.19 -16.01
CA ASP A 241 -2.05 42.36 -17.27
C ASP A 241 -1.66 41.36 -18.35
N LEU A 242 -0.47 40.77 -18.25
CA LEU A 242 -0.09 39.57 -19.02
C LEU A 242 -0.63 38.26 -18.41
N GLY A 243 -1.32 38.33 -17.27
CA GLY A 243 -1.96 37.19 -16.61
C GLY A 243 -1.11 36.44 -15.59
N PHE A 244 0.09 36.95 -15.27
CA PHE A 244 1.03 36.37 -14.31
C PHE A 244 1.03 37.05 -12.95
N GLY A 245 0.16 38.02 -12.68
CA GLY A 245 0.22 38.80 -11.42
C GLY A 245 0.01 38.01 -10.12
N LYS A 246 -0.56 36.81 -10.18
CA LYS A 246 -0.60 35.89 -9.02
C LYS A 246 0.68 35.06 -8.89
N LEU A 247 1.39 34.89 -10.00
CA LEU A 247 2.58 34.07 -10.12
C LEU A 247 3.82 34.90 -9.80
N ALA A 248 3.93 36.09 -10.38
CA ALA A 248 5.04 37.00 -10.17
C ALA A 248 5.01 37.61 -8.75
N LYS A 249 6.16 37.60 -8.08
CA LYS A 249 6.37 38.19 -6.74
C LYS A 249 7.63 39.02 -6.75
N SER A 250 7.71 39.99 -5.85
CA SER A 250 8.90 40.82 -5.65
C SER A 250 9.98 40.03 -4.91
N ALA A 251 11.16 39.94 -5.52
CA ALA A 251 12.39 39.53 -4.87
C ALA A 251 13.11 40.76 -4.32
N GLY A 252 12.65 41.26 -3.16
CA GLY A 252 13.43 42.14 -2.27
C GLY A 252 12.58 43.18 -1.51
N ASP A 253 13.24 44.20 -0.96
CA ASP A 253 12.65 45.27 -0.15
C ASP A 253 11.86 46.33 -0.98
N GLN A 254 10.55 46.37 -0.73
CA GLN A 254 9.55 47.29 -1.29
C GLN A 254 9.76 48.78 -0.90
N SER A 255 10.73 49.11 -0.05
CA SER A 255 10.83 50.38 0.69
C SER A 255 11.62 51.48 -0.03
N THR A 256 12.48 51.16 -1.01
CA THR A 256 13.21 52.18 -1.77
C THR A 256 13.25 51.92 -3.28
N ALA A 257 13.08 52.98 -4.07
CA ALA A 257 13.23 52.91 -5.52
C ALA A 257 14.64 52.41 -5.88
N GLY A 258 14.75 51.23 -6.50
CA GLY A 258 16.01 50.76 -7.05
C GLY A 258 16.42 49.29 -6.84
N ASP A 259 15.73 48.41 -6.11
CA ASP A 259 16.38 47.13 -5.75
C ASP A 259 15.48 45.89 -5.52
N THR A 260 14.46 45.67 -6.36
CA THR A 260 13.59 44.48 -6.29
C THR A 260 13.18 43.99 -7.68
N THR A 261 13.19 42.67 -7.89
CA THR A 261 12.78 42.08 -9.19
C THR A 261 11.45 41.36 -9.08
N VAL A 262 10.47 41.71 -9.91
CA VAL A 262 9.20 40.98 -9.98
C VAL A 262 9.35 39.78 -10.91
N GLN A 263 9.27 38.56 -10.36
CA GLN A 263 9.55 37.34 -11.12
C GLN A 263 8.84 36.10 -10.58
N PHE A 264 8.89 35.01 -11.35
CA PHE A 264 8.57 33.65 -10.89
C PHE A 264 9.51 32.65 -11.55
N THR A 265 9.64 31.48 -10.92
CA THR A 265 10.38 30.34 -11.47
C THR A 265 9.41 29.20 -11.78
N ALA A 266 9.59 28.53 -12.91
CA ALA A 266 8.88 27.31 -13.25
C ALA A 266 9.90 26.17 -13.37
N VAL A 267 9.65 25.09 -12.65
CA VAL A 267 10.51 23.91 -12.65
C VAL A 267 9.93 22.81 -13.54
N ALA A 268 10.81 22.03 -14.17
CA ALA A 268 10.40 20.82 -14.89
C ALA A 268 10.19 19.65 -13.92
N ASP A 269 10.92 19.66 -12.81
CA ASP A 269 10.87 18.61 -11.80
C ASP A 269 9.57 18.66 -10.98
N VAL A 270 9.16 17.48 -10.50
CA VAL A 270 7.97 17.25 -9.66
C VAL A 270 8.30 17.39 -8.17
N ALA A 271 9.58 17.49 -7.84
CA ALA A 271 10.08 17.93 -6.54
C ALA A 271 11.02 19.12 -6.71
N LEU A 272 11.01 20.06 -5.76
CA LEU A 272 12.03 21.10 -5.67
C LEU A 272 13.27 20.47 -5.07
N ARG A 273 14.43 20.66 -5.71
CA ARG A 273 15.73 20.17 -5.23
C ARG A 273 16.64 21.34 -4.92
N SER A 274 17.34 21.26 -3.80
CA SER A 274 18.35 22.23 -3.40
C SER A 274 19.64 22.01 -4.17
N TYR A 275 20.63 22.89 -3.96
CA TYR A 275 22.02 22.56 -4.24
C TYR A 275 22.48 21.33 -3.45
N ALA A 276 23.57 20.71 -3.90
CA ALA A 276 24.32 19.79 -3.04
C ALA A 276 24.88 20.57 -1.84
N LEU A 277 24.31 20.35 -0.66
CA LEU A 277 24.67 21.09 0.56
C LEU A 277 25.93 20.48 1.18
N VAL A 278 26.95 21.30 1.39
CA VAL A 278 28.20 20.90 2.05
C VAL A 278 28.41 21.66 3.35
N LYS A 279 29.07 21.03 4.33
CA LYS A 279 29.28 21.59 5.68
C LYS A 279 30.60 22.33 5.85
N ASN A 280 31.50 22.27 4.88
CA ASN A 280 32.79 22.95 4.95
C ASN A 280 33.37 23.28 3.56
N THR A 281 34.50 23.98 3.56
CA THR A 281 35.21 24.38 2.33
C THR A 281 35.94 23.24 1.62
N ASN A 282 35.98 22.04 2.21
CA ASN A 282 36.55 20.86 1.56
C ASN A 282 35.51 20.14 0.67
N GLY A 283 34.24 20.56 0.73
CA GLY A 283 33.15 19.93 -0.01
C GLY A 283 32.56 18.70 0.68
N ASP A 284 32.78 18.52 1.99
CA ASP A 284 32.17 17.41 2.72
C ASP A 284 30.65 17.58 2.79
N VAL A 285 29.90 16.55 2.39
CA VAL A 285 28.42 16.55 2.37
C VAL A 285 27.87 16.87 3.78
N ALA A 286 26.86 17.73 3.83
CA ALA A 286 26.17 18.08 5.07
C ALA A 286 25.38 16.87 5.62
N ASP A 287 25.20 16.84 6.93
CA ASP A 287 24.36 15.86 7.62
C ASP A 287 23.17 16.55 8.29
N ARG A 288 22.19 15.77 8.74
CA ARG A 288 20.98 16.31 9.40
C ARG A 288 21.26 17.19 10.63
N SER A 289 22.41 16.99 11.28
CA SER A 289 22.83 17.77 12.46
C SER A 289 23.56 19.07 12.12
N THR A 290 23.86 19.30 10.85
CA THR A 290 24.56 20.50 10.39
C THR A 290 23.64 21.73 10.56
N GLN A 291 24.17 22.80 11.16
CA GLN A 291 23.45 24.06 11.32
C GLN A 291 23.26 24.76 9.97
N LEU A 292 22.12 25.44 9.77
CA LEU A 292 21.84 26.15 8.51
C LEU A 292 22.94 27.18 8.18
N SER A 293 23.39 27.94 9.19
CA SER A 293 24.49 28.91 9.06
C SER A 293 25.85 28.33 8.61
N ALA A 294 26.05 27.01 8.73
CA ALA A 294 27.26 26.33 8.29
C ALA A 294 27.14 25.79 6.85
N LEU A 295 25.94 25.77 6.27
CA LEU A 295 25.68 25.23 4.95
C LEU A 295 26.32 26.09 3.85
N ARG A 296 26.87 25.41 2.85
CA ARG A 296 27.52 26.01 1.69
C ARG A 296 27.08 25.28 0.41
N ASN A 297 27.17 25.97 -0.73
CA ASN A 297 26.85 25.36 -2.03
C ASN A 297 28.02 24.52 -2.55
N GLY A 298 27.78 23.23 -2.81
CA GLY A 298 28.71 22.27 -3.40
C GLY A 298 29.16 22.56 -4.85
N ASP A 299 28.34 23.29 -5.60
CA ASP A 299 28.46 23.43 -7.06
C ASP A 299 29.13 24.74 -7.51
N ALA A 300 29.42 25.67 -6.57
CA ALA A 300 30.07 26.95 -6.86
C ALA A 300 31.57 26.96 -6.51
N ALA A 301 32.39 27.68 -7.28
CA ALA A 301 33.82 27.84 -7.01
C ALA A 301 34.04 28.53 -5.65
N GLY A 302 34.63 27.82 -4.69
CA GLY A 302 34.91 28.36 -3.35
C GLY A 302 33.70 28.40 -2.40
N PHE A 303 32.80 27.42 -2.48
CA PHE A 303 31.72 27.09 -1.52
C PHE A 303 31.16 28.32 -0.76
N PRO A 304 30.31 29.15 -1.39
CA PRO A 304 29.70 30.31 -0.74
C PRO A 304 28.77 29.87 0.40
N ALA A 305 28.69 30.66 1.47
CA ALA A 305 27.74 30.42 2.55
C ALA A 305 26.31 30.65 2.04
N LEU A 306 25.42 29.70 2.31
CA LEU A 306 24.02 29.74 1.87
C LEU A 306 23.12 30.51 2.85
N PHE A 307 23.54 30.55 4.12
CA PHE A 307 22.85 31.22 5.20
C PHE A 307 23.80 32.17 5.91
N ALA A 308 23.48 33.47 5.91
CA ALA A 308 24.30 34.49 6.54
C ALA A 308 23.39 35.53 7.22
N GLY A 309 23.84 36.05 8.36
CA GLY A 309 23.09 37.09 9.09
C GLY A 309 21.90 36.58 9.90
N ILE A 310 21.75 35.27 10.10
CA ILE A 310 20.69 34.69 10.95
C ILE A 310 20.83 35.26 12.39
N VAL A 311 19.81 35.98 12.83
CA VAL A 311 19.64 36.54 14.19
C VAL A 311 18.18 36.40 14.64
N ASP A 312 17.86 36.70 15.91
CA ASP A 312 16.51 36.75 16.44
C ASP A 312 15.57 37.56 15.52
N ALA A 313 14.41 36.97 15.21
CA ALA A 313 13.41 37.39 14.21
C ALA A 313 13.68 37.04 12.73
N SER A 314 14.80 36.38 12.38
CA SER A 314 15.00 35.88 11.01
C SER A 314 14.16 34.63 10.77
N THR A 315 13.25 34.68 9.80
CA THR A 315 12.36 33.57 9.51
C THR A 315 12.35 33.22 8.03
N TYR A 316 12.14 31.93 7.77
CA TYR A 316 11.86 31.40 6.46
C TYR A 316 10.37 31.13 6.37
N GLU A 317 9.73 31.63 5.33
CA GLU A 317 8.31 31.52 5.14
C GLU A 317 8.01 30.60 3.96
N ILE A 318 7.01 29.74 4.12
CA ILE A 318 6.56 28.85 3.05
C ILE A 318 5.04 28.90 2.94
N SER A 319 4.56 28.91 1.70
CA SER A 319 3.15 28.87 1.36
C SER A 319 2.94 27.95 0.17
N VAL A 320 1.76 27.36 0.06
CA VAL A 320 1.38 26.48 -1.06
C VAL A 320 0.23 27.14 -1.79
N ASN A 321 0.34 27.26 -3.11
CA ASN A 321 -0.68 27.86 -4.00
C ASN A 321 -1.15 29.26 -3.59
N GLY A 322 -0.28 30.07 -2.96
CA GLY A 322 -0.65 31.39 -2.44
C GLY A 322 -1.58 31.36 -1.22
N GLY A 323 -1.56 30.26 -0.46
CA GLY A 323 -2.29 30.09 0.80
C GLY A 323 -1.68 30.85 1.98
N THR A 324 -2.10 30.51 3.19
CA THR A 324 -1.57 31.13 4.41
C THR A 324 -0.11 30.76 4.62
N ARG A 325 0.75 31.78 4.70
CA ARG A 325 2.19 31.61 4.96
C ARG A 325 2.42 30.98 6.31
N GLN A 326 3.32 30.00 6.33
CA GLN A 326 3.81 29.34 7.53
C GLN A 326 5.24 29.79 7.79
N THR A 327 5.51 30.16 9.04
CA THR A 327 6.82 30.62 9.49
C THR A 327 7.64 29.43 9.97
N ILE A 328 8.90 29.40 9.57
CA ILE A 328 9.94 28.47 10.00
C ILE A 328 11.04 29.34 10.60
N ASP A 329 11.22 29.24 11.90
CA ASP A 329 12.25 30.00 12.60
C ASP A 329 13.63 29.54 12.14
N LEU A 330 14.52 30.48 11.80
CA LEU A 330 15.88 30.16 11.36
C LEU A 330 16.90 30.12 12.50
N ALA A 331 16.50 30.61 13.67
CA ALA A 331 17.26 30.59 14.92
C ALA A 331 16.42 30.06 16.08
N ASP A 332 17.07 29.49 17.09
CA ASP A 332 16.49 29.16 18.37
C ASP A 332 16.38 30.40 19.29
N ALA A 333 15.89 30.21 20.52
CA ALA A 333 15.71 31.28 21.49
C ALA A 333 17.03 31.89 22.05
N ASP A 334 18.19 31.34 21.69
CA ASP A 334 19.52 31.83 22.06
C ASP A 334 20.26 32.45 20.84
N ASP A 335 19.55 32.91 19.80
CA ASP A 335 20.12 33.40 18.53
C ASP A 335 20.94 32.35 17.74
N LYS A 336 20.82 31.04 18.05
CA LYS A 336 21.61 30.01 17.35
C LYS A 336 20.84 29.48 16.16
N SER A 337 21.49 29.48 15.00
CA SER A 337 20.94 28.85 13.80
C SER A 337 20.54 27.39 14.06
N ILE A 338 19.32 27.05 13.65
CA ILE A 338 18.77 25.69 13.75
C ILE A 338 19.49 24.72 12.80
N THR A 339 19.22 23.42 12.94
CA THR A 339 19.79 22.37 12.08
C THR A 339 18.95 22.09 10.83
N VAL A 340 19.52 21.37 9.86
CA VAL A 340 18.78 20.84 8.71
C VAL A 340 17.60 19.97 9.15
N GLN A 341 17.77 19.16 10.20
CA GLN A 341 16.69 18.34 10.76
C GLN A 341 15.54 19.20 11.31
N ASP A 342 15.86 20.24 12.07
CA ASP A 342 14.85 21.14 12.64
C ASP A 342 14.01 21.83 11.54
N PHE A 343 14.66 22.22 10.43
CA PHE A 343 13.98 22.79 9.27
C PHE A 343 12.98 21.78 8.65
N ILE A 344 13.43 20.55 8.43
CA ILE A 344 12.60 19.47 7.86
C ILE A 344 11.42 19.15 8.78
N ASP A 345 11.68 19.01 10.09
CA ASP A 345 10.66 18.69 11.07
C ASP A 345 9.63 19.81 11.19
N THR A 346 10.04 21.07 11.06
CA THR A 346 9.11 22.20 11.06
C THR A 346 8.15 22.12 9.87
N ILE A 347 8.62 21.74 8.67
CA ILE A 347 7.75 21.55 7.50
C ILE A 347 6.84 20.32 7.69
N ASN A 348 7.42 19.16 8.00
CA ASN A 348 6.72 17.88 8.01
C ASN A 348 5.75 17.71 9.19
N ASN A 349 5.95 18.44 10.28
CA ASN A 349 5.04 18.44 11.43
C ASN A 349 4.07 19.63 11.44
N ASN A 350 4.20 20.59 10.52
CA ASN A 350 3.24 21.69 10.42
C ASN A 350 1.87 21.19 9.93
N SER A 351 0.82 21.51 10.68
CA SER A 351 -0.54 21.01 10.45
C SER A 351 -1.19 21.45 9.13
N THR A 352 -0.65 22.47 8.47
CA THR A 352 -1.14 22.96 7.17
C THR A 352 -0.30 22.45 6.01
N LEU A 353 1.02 22.29 6.20
CA LEU A 353 1.95 21.86 5.16
C LEU A 353 2.01 20.35 5.02
N ASN A 354 1.91 19.59 6.12
CA ASN A 354 2.11 18.14 6.13
C ASN A 354 1.02 17.33 5.39
N THR A 355 0.00 17.99 4.87
CA THR A 355 -1.01 17.41 3.96
C THR A 355 -0.81 17.83 2.51
N LYS A 356 0.15 18.72 2.25
CA LYS A 356 0.38 19.37 0.95
C LYS A 356 1.78 19.08 0.42
N ILE A 357 2.80 19.21 1.25
CA ILE A 357 4.20 19.03 0.88
C ILE A 357 4.92 18.16 1.90
N LYS A 358 6.02 17.53 1.47
CA LYS A 358 6.93 16.77 2.33
C LYS A 358 8.38 17.17 2.01
N ALA A 359 9.14 17.46 3.05
CA ALA A 359 10.56 17.79 2.98
C ALA A 359 11.41 16.56 3.32
N GLU A 360 12.45 16.29 2.54
CA GLU A 360 13.37 15.18 2.75
C GLU A 360 14.81 15.61 2.48
N PHE A 361 15.77 15.00 3.16
CA PHE A 361 17.20 15.25 2.98
C PHE A 361 17.93 13.94 2.75
N ASP A 362 18.70 13.89 1.66
CA ASP A 362 19.57 12.78 1.30
C ASP A 362 21.00 13.07 1.77
N GLU A 363 21.48 12.32 2.75
CA GLU A 363 22.83 12.48 3.32
C GLU A 363 23.94 11.97 2.38
N THR A 364 23.58 11.28 1.29
CA THR A 364 24.52 10.81 0.27
C THR A 364 24.87 11.92 -0.72
N THR A 365 23.86 12.67 -1.15
CA THR A 365 23.99 13.75 -2.14
C THR A 365 24.10 15.13 -1.49
N GLY A 366 23.60 15.29 -0.26
CA GLY A 366 23.44 16.58 0.40
C GLY A 366 22.26 17.39 -0.13
N GLU A 367 21.35 16.77 -0.90
CA GLU A 367 20.17 17.46 -1.43
C GLU A 367 19.04 17.47 -0.39
N LEU A 368 18.53 18.67 -0.12
CA LEU A 368 17.21 18.88 0.45
C LEU A 368 16.20 18.91 -0.70
N SER A 369 15.09 18.18 -0.54
CA SER A 369 14.01 18.16 -1.50
C SER A 369 12.67 18.49 -0.84
N ILE A 370 11.81 19.20 -1.57
CA ILE A 370 10.44 19.47 -1.18
C ILE A 370 9.53 18.98 -2.31
N ARG A 371 8.70 17.99 -2.04
CA ARG A 371 7.75 17.45 -3.02
C ARG A 371 6.31 17.72 -2.64
N ALA A 372 5.43 17.69 -3.64
CA ALA A 372 4.00 17.65 -3.42
C ALA A 372 3.56 16.27 -2.91
N ILE A 373 2.70 16.26 -1.90
CA ILE A 373 1.92 15.11 -1.44
C ILE A 373 0.41 15.38 -1.55
N GLY A 374 0.01 16.63 -1.76
CA GLY A 374 -1.35 17.03 -2.12
C GLY A 374 -1.53 17.14 -3.63
N SER A 375 -2.64 16.62 -4.15
CA SER A 375 -2.90 16.63 -5.60
C SER A 375 -3.22 18.02 -6.16
N ASP A 376 -3.55 18.97 -5.29
CA ASP A 376 -3.87 20.34 -5.64
C ASP A 376 -2.64 21.25 -5.66
N VAL A 377 -1.46 20.75 -5.27
CA VAL A 377 -0.22 21.55 -5.26
C VAL A 377 0.22 21.84 -6.69
N THR A 378 0.26 23.11 -7.04
CA THR A 378 0.77 23.62 -8.32
C THR A 378 1.96 24.53 -8.13
N ALA A 379 2.07 25.17 -6.97
CA ALA A 379 3.11 26.15 -6.67
C ALA A 379 3.50 26.12 -5.19
N ILE A 380 4.79 26.38 -4.95
CA ILE A 380 5.33 26.59 -3.62
C ILE A 380 5.91 28.01 -3.61
N GLU A 381 5.42 28.83 -2.70
CA GLU A 381 5.98 30.14 -2.43
C GLU A 381 6.95 30.01 -1.26
N ILE A 382 8.16 30.50 -1.46
CA ILE A 382 9.23 30.52 -0.47
C ILE A 382 9.60 31.97 -0.22
N GLY A 383 9.90 32.32 1.02
CA GLY A 383 10.40 33.63 1.35
C GLY A 383 11.24 33.64 2.59
N VAL A 384 11.86 34.79 2.82
CA VAL A 384 12.56 35.10 4.07
C VAL A 384 12.10 36.47 4.52
N SER A 385 11.92 36.63 5.82
CA SER A 385 11.43 37.86 6.43
C SER A 385 12.13 38.09 7.78
N GLY A 386 12.15 39.34 8.22
CA GLY A 386 12.82 39.74 9.46
C GLY A 386 14.16 40.40 9.22
N ALA A 387 15.08 40.32 10.18
CA ALA A 387 16.39 41.00 10.09
C ALA A 387 17.15 40.65 8.81
N ALA A 388 18.07 41.53 8.39
CA ALA A 388 18.87 41.38 7.17
C ALA A 388 19.57 40.02 7.12
N THR A 389 19.00 39.10 6.34
CA THR A 389 19.39 37.68 6.29
C THR A 389 19.45 37.24 4.85
N THR A 390 20.45 36.43 4.52
CA THR A 390 20.47 35.65 3.28
C THR A 390 20.14 34.22 3.61
N ALA A 391 19.18 33.62 2.92
CA ALA A 391 18.78 32.23 3.13
C ALA A 391 18.35 31.61 1.81
N ASN A 392 19.24 30.81 1.21
CA ASN A 392 18.97 30.17 -0.06
C ASN A 392 19.39 28.69 -0.06
N PHE A 393 18.42 27.81 -0.32
CA PHE A 393 18.69 26.39 -0.53
C PHE A 393 18.97 26.05 -2.00
N GLY A 394 18.56 26.88 -2.96
CA GLY A 394 18.73 26.62 -4.40
C GLY A 394 17.50 26.07 -5.10
N PHE A 395 16.31 26.15 -4.50
CA PHE A 395 15.05 25.72 -5.12
C PHE A 395 14.58 26.59 -6.30
N GLY A 396 15.22 27.74 -6.50
CA GLY A 396 14.83 28.76 -7.48
C GLY A 396 15.96 29.75 -7.74
N THR A 397 15.72 31.04 -7.52
CA THR A 397 16.71 32.09 -7.75
C THR A 397 17.91 31.96 -6.82
N THR A 398 19.08 32.38 -7.32
CA THR A 398 20.37 32.15 -6.64
C THR A 398 20.60 33.07 -5.43
N ALA A 399 19.73 34.05 -5.16
CA ALA A 399 19.81 34.93 -4.00
C ALA A 399 18.41 35.27 -3.46
N LEU A 400 18.12 34.83 -2.23
CA LEU A 400 16.98 35.27 -1.44
C LEU A 400 17.54 35.99 -0.20
N ALA A 401 17.46 37.32 -0.20
CA ALA A 401 18.07 38.18 0.81
C ALA A 401 17.17 39.35 1.16
N THR A 402 17.05 39.67 2.44
CA THR A 402 16.29 40.83 2.94
C THR A 402 17.20 41.98 3.35
N ASN A 403 16.69 43.20 3.20
CA ASN A 403 17.30 44.42 3.73
C ASN A 403 16.49 44.87 4.97
N ASP A 404 16.91 44.47 6.18
CA ASP A 404 16.14 44.70 7.42
C ASP A 404 14.74 44.07 7.37
N ALA A 405 13.82 44.40 8.30
CA ALA A 405 12.52 43.77 8.59
C ALA A 405 11.52 43.54 7.43
N ASP A 406 11.91 43.80 6.18
CA ASP A 406 11.17 43.53 4.97
C ASP A 406 11.22 42.03 4.58
N ALA A 407 10.26 41.60 3.78
CA ALA A 407 10.11 40.21 3.38
C ALA A 407 10.30 40.02 1.88
N THR A 408 11.12 39.04 1.51
CA THR A 408 11.45 38.69 0.13
C THR A 408 10.80 37.37 -0.24
N TYR A 409 10.19 37.28 -1.43
CA TYR A 409 9.47 36.09 -1.84
C TYR A 409 9.78 35.67 -3.27
N GLU A 410 9.82 34.36 -3.46
CA GLU A 410 9.81 33.72 -4.76
C GLU A 410 8.62 32.76 -4.84
N ASN A 411 7.98 32.73 -6.00
CA ASN A 411 6.96 31.74 -6.29
C ASN A 411 7.50 30.76 -7.32
N ILE A 412 7.49 29.48 -6.96
CA ILE A 412 8.03 28.40 -7.78
C ILE A 412 6.87 27.52 -8.24
N GLN A 413 6.61 27.49 -9.54
CA GLN A 413 5.65 26.58 -10.15
C GLN A 413 6.26 25.19 -10.25
N MET A 414 5.58 24.21 -9.66
CA MET A 414 6.00 22.82 -9.72
C MET A 414 5.76 22.24 -11.13
N GLY A 415 6.49 21.18 -11.47
CA GLY A 415 6.27 20.44 -12.72
C GLY A 415 4.81 20.01 -12.86
N ALA A 416 4.30 20.02 -14.09
CA ALA A 416 2.87 19.85 -14.36
C ALA A 416 2.29 18.49 -13.86
N ALA A 417 3.14 17.46 -13.69
CA ALA A 417 2.74 16.17 -13.16
C ALA A 417 2.79 16.07 -11.62
N ALA A 418 3.34 17.05 -10.90
CA ALA A 418 3.56 16.97 -9.45
C ALA A 418 2.27 16.63 -8.68
N GLY A 419 1.17 17.32 -8.97
CA GLY A 419 -0.13 17.04 -8.34
C GLY A 419 -0.71 15.68 -8.72
N GLN A 420 -0.52 15.22 -9.96
CA GLN A 420 -0.98 13.88 -10.37
C GLN A 420 -0.19 12.78 -9.67
N LEU A 421 1.14 12.92 -9.58
CA LEU A 421 2.02 11.97 -8.91
C LEU A 421 1.76 11.94 -7.41
N ALA A 422 1.56 13.10 -6.78
CA ALA A 422 1.14 13.20 -5.38
C ALA A 422 -0.15 12.42 -5.11
N LYS A 423 -1.14 12.51 -6.03
CA LYS A 423 -2.37 11.72 -5.93
C LYS A 423 -2.10 10.22 -6.04
N LEU A 424 -1.27 9.80 -7.00
CA LEU A 424 -0.93 8.39 -7.20
C LEU A 424 -0.15 7.82 -6.02
N GLU A 425 0.79 8.59 -5.45
CA GLU A 425 1.54 8.24 -4.24
C GLU A 425 0.57 8.02 -3.06
N ALA A 426 -0.37 8.93 -2.85
CA ALA A 426 -1.39 8.79 -1.82
C ALA A 426 -2.29 7.57 -2.05
N ASP A 427 -2.69 7.29 -3.29
CA ASP A 427 -3.52 6.14 -3.62
C ASP A 427 -2.74 4.81 -3.44
N PHE A 428 -1.45 4.78 -3.76
CA PHE A 428 -0.58 3.63 -3.48
C PHE A 428 -0.45 3.37 -1.97
N ASN A 429 -0.20 4.41 -1.18
CA ASN A 429 -0.08 4.28 0.27
C ASN A 429 -1.40 3.83 0.92
N LYS A 430 -2.56 4.25 0.40
CA LYS A 430 -3.85 3.68 0.82
C LYS A 430 -3.96 2.19 0.53
N VAL A 431 -3.47 1.73 -0.63
CA VAL A 431 -3.46 0.28 -0.94
C VAL A 431 -2.56 -0.47 0.03
N ARG A 432 -1.39 0.09 0.41
CA ARG A 432 -0.55 -0.47 1.48
C ARG A 432 -1.29 -0.56 2.82
N ASP A 433 -1.98 0.50 3.22
CA ASP A 433 -2.80 0.49 4.43
C ASP A 433 -3.92 -0.56 4.37
N GLN A 434 -4.52 -0.77 3.20
CA GLN A 434 -5.53 -1.81 2.98
C GLN A 434 -4.94 -3.22 3.06
N ILE A 435 -3.73 -3.43 2.55
CA ILE A 435 -2.98 -4.69 2.71
C ILE A 435 -2.74 -4.96 4.20
N ASP A 436 -2.26 -3.95 4.94
CA ASP A 436 -2.02 -4.07 6.38
C ASP A 436 -3.31 -4.35 7.16
N ALA A 437 -4.40 -3.68 6.81
CA ALA A 437 -5.70 -3.90 7.41
C ALA A 437 -6.21 -5.33 7.17
N LEU A 438 -6.13 -5.82 5.92
CA LEU A 438 -6.59 -7.16 5.55
C LEU A 438 -5.84 -8.24 6.34
N VAL A 439 -4.53 -8.09 6.51
CA VAL A 439 -3.67 -9.06 7.20
C VAL A 439 -3.78 -8.93 8.72
N SER A 440 -3.75 -7.71 9.26
CA SER A 440 -3.57 -7.47 10.69
C SER A 440 -4.90 -7.40 11.47
N ASN A 441 -6.01 -7.00 10.84
CA ASN A 441 -7.28 -6.82 11.55
C ASN A 441 -8.06 -8.14 11.73
N GLY A 442 -7.47 -9.28 11.36
CA GLY A 442 -8.07 -10.59 11.55
C GLY A 442 -9.12 -10.97 10.51
N ASP A 443 -9.29 -10.18 9.45
CA ASP A 443 -10.23 -10.43 8.35
C ASP A 443 -9.92 -11.76 7.62
N THR A 444 -8.64 -12.15 7.59
CA THR A 444 -8.17 -13.42 7.01
C THR A 444 -8.01 -14.55 8.03
N GLY A 445 -8.24 -14.28 9.32
CA GLY A 445 -8.09 -15.24 10.40
C GLY A 445 -9.29 -16.17 10.53
N TYR A 446 -9.05 -17.47 10.71
CA TYR A 446 -10.11 -18.43 11.03
C TYR A 446 -9.91 -18.98 12.44
N ARG A 447 -10.86 -18.71 13.34
CA ARG A 447 -10.86 -19.17 14.74
C ARG A 447 -9.57 -18.83 15.51
N GLY A 448 -8.95 -17.70 15.19
CA GLY A 448 -7.73 -17.22 15.85
C GLY A 448 -6.43 -17.76 15.27
N THR A 449 -6.45 -18.40 14.10
CA THR A 449 -5.25 -18.70 13.31
C THR A 449 -5.26 -17.88 12.03
N ASN A 450 -4.23 -17.09 11.80
CA ASN A 450 -4.04 -16.28 10.61
C ASN A 450 -2.70 -16.59 9.92
N LEU A 451 -2.75 -17.46 8.91
CA LEU A 451 -1.57 -17.89 8.16
C LEU A 451 -0.91 -16.75 7.35
N LEU A 452 -1.60 -15.62 7.15
CA LEU A 452 -1.08 -14.44 6.45
C LEU A 452 -0.43 -13.43 7.40
N ASN A 453 -0.56 -13.62 8.71
CA ASN A 453 0.05 -12.80 9.73
C ASN A 453 1.07 -13.58 10.59
N GLY A 454 1.69 -14.61 10.00
CA GLY A 454 2.76 -15.40 10.63
C GLY A 454 2.33 -16.53 11.56
N ASP A 455 1.03 -16.80 11.75
CA ASP A 455 0.61 -17.96 12.53
C ASP A 455 0.85 -19.27 11.77
N ASN A 456 1.19 -20.33 12.49
CA ASN A 456 1.33 -21.68 11.90
C ASN A 456 0.12 -22.55 12.25
N LEU A 457 -0.25 -23.43 11.32
CA LEU A 457 -1.29 -24.43 11.53
C LEU A 457 -0.67 -25.82 11.61
N LEU A 458 -0.81 -26.47 12.77
CA LEU A 458 -0.46 -27.88 12.94
C LEU A 458 -1.71 -28.76 12.72
N THR A 459 -1.70 -29.58 11.68
CA THR A 459 -2.73 -30.58 11.44
C THR A 459 -2.23 -31.97 11.81
N VAL A 460 -3.02 -32.71 12.60
CA VAL A 460 -2.70 -34.06 13.05
C VAL A 460 -3.60 -35.08 12.32
N PHE A 461 -3.03 -36.20 11.91
CA PHE A 461 -3.72 -37.23 11.12
C PHE A 461 -3.88 -38.58 11.82
N ASN A 462 -3.25 -38.79 12.98
CA ASN A 462 -3.43 -39.99 13.79
C ASN A 462 -3.54 -39.71 15.30
N GLU A 463 -3.98 -40.72 16.04
CA GLU A 463 -4.31 -40.64 17.47
C GLU A 463 -3.08 -40.46 18.36
N ASP A 464 -1.90 -40.94 17.91
CA ASP A 464 -0.62 -40.82 18.61
C ASP A 464 0.16 -39.53 18.27
N ARG A 465 -0.40 -38.69 17.39
CA ARG A 465 0.19 -37.43 16.91
C ARG A 465 1.55 -37.57 16.20
N THR A 466 1.88 -38.74 15.67
CA THR A 466 3.14 -38.97 14.93
C THR A 466 3.03 -38.61 13.45
N SER A 467 1.81 -38.54 12.90
CA SER A 467 1.53 -38.13 11.52
C SER A 467 0.92 -36.73 11.53
N THR A 468 1.70 -35.75 11.11
CA THR A 468 1.31 -34.34 11.10
C THR A 468 1.77 -33.63 9.83
N ILE A 469 1.14 -32.50 9.54
CA ILE A 469 1.66 -31.49 8.62
C ILE A 469 1.61 -30.14 9.35
N THR A 470 2.63 -29.32 9.15
CA THR A 470 2.64 -27.94 9.63
C THR A 470 2.58 -27.04 8.41
N THR A 471 1.45 -26.38 8.23
CA THR A 471 1.33 -25.29 7.26
C THR A 471 1.91 -24.05 7.91
N ASN A 472 3.04 -23.59 7.40
CA ASN A 472 3.73 -22.42 7.93
C ASN A 472 3.02 -21.16 7.43
N GLY A 473 2.81 -20.19 8.31
CA GLY A 473 2.36 -18.87 7.94
C GLY A 473 3.51 -17.97 7.52
N VAL A 474 3.18 -16.91 6.79
CA VAL A 474 4.07 -15.81 6.42
C VAL A 474 3.41 -14.51 6.86
N THR A 475 4.18 -13.46 7.13
CA THR A 475 3.64 -12.13 7.43
C THR A 475 3.58 -11.30 6.16
N PHE A 476 2.38 -11.06 5.65
CA PHE A 476 2.14 -10.30 4.40
C PHE A 476 1.61 -8.89 4.63
N THR A 477 1.99 -8.26 5.74
CA THR A 477 1.85 -6.81 5.90
C THR A 477 2.62 -6.09 4.79
N SER A 478 2.34 -4.82 4.55
CA SER A 478 3.06 -3.97 3.60
C SER A 478 4.57 -4.05 3.84
N ALA A 479 5.00 -3.95 5.11
CA ALA A 479 6.40 -4.15 5.52
C ALA A 479 6.91 -5.58 5.25
N GLY A 480 6.10 -6.61 5.53
CA GLY A 480 6.46 -8.01 5.28
C GLY A 480 6.59 -8.36 3.79
N LEU A 481 5.90 -7.62 2.93
CA LEU A 481 5.99 -7.70 1.47
C LEU A 481 7.10 -6.80 0.89
N GLY A 482 7.81 -6.01 1.71
CA GLY A 482 8.80 -5.05 1.23
C GLY A 482 8.20 -3.83 0.54
N LEU A 483 6.90 -3.57 0.72
CA LEU A 483 6.23 -2.38 0.22
C LEU A 483 6.42 -1.24 1.23
N GLU A 484 7.42 -0.39 0.99
CA GLU A 484 7.67 0.84 1.74
C GLU A 484 6.77 2.00 1.29
N GLU A 485 6.82 3.13 2.00
CA GLU A 485 6.08 4.33 1.61
C GLU A 485 6.53 4.79 0.23
N ALA A 486 5.57 4.94 -0.68
CA ALA A 486 5.87 5.34 -2.03
C ALA A 486 6.51 6.74 -2.05
N ASN A 487 7.50 6.88 -2.93
CA ASN A 487 8.08 8.16 -3.29
C ASN A 487 8.09 8.23 -4.82
N PHE A 488 7.19 9.01 -5.40
CA PHE A 488 7.08 9.18 -6.86
C PHE A 488 7.73 10.46 -7.36
N SER A 489 8.78 10.92 -6.67
CA SER A 489 9.54 12.14 -7.04
C SER A 489 10.46 11.95 -8.24
N ASN A 490 10.87 10.74 -8.59
CA ASN A 490 11.79 10.48 -9.70
C ASN A 490 11.65 9.06 -10.25
N ALA A 491 12.26 8.82 -11.43
CA ALA A 491 12.09 7.56 -12.14
C ALA A 491 12.68 6.38 -11.36
N ALA A 492 13.86 6.56 -10.75
CA ALA A 492 14.51 5.50 -10.00
C ALA A 492 13.70 5.04 -8.78
N SER A 493 13.05 5.98 -8.07
CA SER A 493 12.19 5.63 -6.94
C SER A 493 10.90 4.94 -7.39
N VAL A 494 10.28 5.37 -8.50
CA VAL A 494 9.12 4.68 -9.10
C VAL A 494 9.48 3.26 -9.55
N ASP A 495 10.62 3.08 -10.23
CA ASP A 495 11.10 1.78 -10.69
C ASP A 495 11.40 0.83 -9.52
N GLY A 496 11.92 1.38 -8.41
CA GLY A 496 12.09 0.65 -7.15
C GLY A 496 10.76 0.14 -6.58
N VAL A 497 9.72 0.98 -6.59
CA VAL A 497 8.38 0.59 -6.15
C VAL A 497 7.79 -0.50 -7.06
N ILE A 498 7.89 -0.37 -8.38
CA ILE A 498 7.42 -1.39 -9.33
C ILE A 498 8.11 -2.74 -9.08
N SER A 499 9.43 -2.71 -8.85
CA SER A 499 10.20 -3.92 -8.53
C SER A 499 9.72 -4.57 -7.23
N ALA A 500 9.53 -3.78 -6.17
CA ALA A 500 9.02 -4.28 -4.88
C ALA A 500 7.61 -4.89 -5.01
N VAL A 501 6.73 -4.30 -5.81
CA VAL A 501 5.40 -4.84 -6.08
C VAL A 501 5.47 -6.17 -6.84
N SER A 502 6.37 -6.30 -7.81
CA SER A 502 6.58 -7.55 -8.55
C SER A 502 7.07 -8.68 -7.64
N ASP A 503 8.00 -8.38 -6.73
CA ASP A 503 8.53 -9.32 -5.74
C ASP A 503 7.45 -9.72 -4.72
N ALA A 504 6.63 -8.76 -4.27
CA ALA A 504 5.48 -9.01 -3.41
C ALA A 504 4.47 -9.96 -4.09
N LEU A 505 4.15 -9.72 -5.36
CA LEU A 505 3.21 -10.55 -6.13
C LEU A 505 3.72 -11.99 -6.30
N THR A 506 5.03 -12.14 -6.55
CA THR A 506 5.68 -13.44 -6.62
C THR A 506 5.57 -14.18 -5.28
N SER A 507 5.89 -13.50 -4.18
CA SER A 507 5.83 -14.06 -2.82
C SER A 507 4.42 -14.54 -2.45
N VAL A 508 3.39 -13.74 -2.74
CA VAL A 508 1.99 -14.10 -2.48
C VAL A 508 1.55 -15.32 -3.29
N ARG A 509 1.95 -15.40 -4.57
CA ARG A 509 1.63 -16.54 -5.45
C ARG A 509 2.34 -17.84 -5.03
N GLU A 510 3.60 -17.74 -4.63
CA GLU A 510 4.35 -18.88 -4.09
C GLU A 510 3.68 -19.43 -2.83
N PHE A 511 3.30 -18.55 -1.90
CA PHE A 511 2.57 -18.95 -0.71
C PHE A 511 1.22 -19.59 -1.04
N GLY A 512 0.45 -19.03 -1.97
CA GLY A 512 -0.78 -19.66 -2.47
C GLY A 512 -0.56 -21.08 -3.01
N SER A 513 0.55 -21.32 -3.70
CA SER A 513 0.93 -22.67 -4.16
C SER A 513 1.21 -23.63 -3.00
N THR A 514 1.89 -23.16 -1.96
CA THR A 514 2.13 -23.98 -0.74
C THR A 514 0.83 -24.35 -0.04
N LEU A 515 -0.10 -23.38 0.12
CA LEU A 515 -1.41 -23.63 0.71
C LEU A 515 -2.22 -24.66 -0.10
N ALA A 516 -2.19 -24.57 -1.43
CA ALA A 516 -2.88 -25.51 -2.29
C ALA A 516 -2.33 -26.94 -2.18
N ASN A 517 -1.01 -27.09 -2.06
CA ASN A 517 -0.36 -28.38 -1.83
C ASN A 517 -0.80 -28.98 -0.48
N ASP A 518 -0.66 -28.22 0.60
CA ASP A 518 -1.03 -28.64 1.95
C ASP A 518 -2.52 -29.00 2.03
N LEU A 519 -3.39 -28.19 1.42
CA LEU A 519 -4.82 -28.46 1.34
C LEU A 519 -5.11 -29.80 0.66
N SER A 520 -4.43 -30.10 -0.45
CA SER A 520 -4.59 -31.35 -1.19
C SER A 520 -4.18 -32.56 -0.34
N VAL A 521 -3.06 -32.45 0.39
CA VAL A 521 -2.59 -33.49 1.32
C VAL A 521 -3.62 -33.69 2.43
N ILE A 522 -4.08 -32.61 3.07
CA ILE A 522 -5.04 -32.67 4.17
C ILE A 522 -6.37 -33.25 3.71
N GLN A 523 -6.89 -32.87 2.54
CA GLN A 523 -8.13 -33.43 1.97
C GLN A 523 -7.98 -34.92 1.66
N THR A 524 -6.85 -35.35 1.10
CA THR A 524 -6.57 -36.76 0.85
C THR A 524 -6.58 -37.56 2.15
N ARG A 525 -5.95 -37.02 3.22
CA ARG A 525 -5.95 -37.62 4.56
C ARG A 525 -7.32 -37.60 5.20
N GLN A 526 -8.12 -36.55 4.99
CA GLN A 526 -9.50 -36.46 5.45
C GLN A 526 -10.35 -37.60 4.87
N THR A 527 -10.26 -37.83 3.55
CA THR A 527 -10.96 -38.94 2.88
C THR A 527 -10.48 -40.29 3.36
N PHE A 528 -9.16 -40.48 3.52
CA PHE A 528 -8.60 -41.72 4.09
C PHE A 528 -9.15 -41.99 5.50
N THR A 529 -9.09 -41.00 6.40
CA THR A 529 -9.57 -41.13 7.79
C THR A 529 -11.06 -41.44 7.83
N ASN A 530 -11.87 -40.78 7.00
CA ASN A 530 -13.29 -41.09 6.87
C ASN A 530 -13.55 -42.53 6.39
N GLY A 531 -12.82 -42.97 5.36
CA GLY A 531 -12.89 -44.36 4.89
C GLY A 531 -12.46 -45.39 5.94
N LEU A 532 -11.42 -45.07 6.72
CA LEU A 532 -10.96 -45.91 7.83
C LEU A 532 -12.01 -45.98 8.95
N ILE A 533 -12.64 -44.87 9.33
CA ILE A 533 -13.74 -44.85 10.29
C ILE A 533 -14.87 -45.79 9.86
N ASN A 534 -15.28 -45.71 8.58
CA ASN A 534 -16.35 -46.58 8.05
C ASN A 534 -15.94 -48.06 8.07
N THR A 535 -14.70 -48.37 7.66
CA THR A 535 -14.17 -49.73 7.70
C THR A 535 -14.13 -50.29 9.13
N LEU A 536 -13.72 -49.48 10.11
CA LEU A 536 -13.69 -49.86 11.53
C LEU A 536 -15.10 -50.08 12.10
N LYS A 537 -16.07 -49.22 11.73
CA LYS A 537 -17.48 -49.38 12.12
C LYS A 537 -18.08 -50.66 11.53
N GLU A 538 -17.91 -50.90 10.23
CA GLU A 538 -18.38 -52.13 9.58
C GLU A 538 -17.71 -53.39 10.17
N GLY A 539 -16.40 -53.32 10.44
CA GLY A 539 -15.66 -54.40 11.07
C GLY A 539 -16.18 -54.70 12.49
N SER A 540 -16.44 -53.66 13.27
CA SER A 540 -17.07 -53.77 14.60
C SER A 540 -18.45 -54.42 14.50
N ASP A 541 -19.28 -53.93 13.60
CA ASP A 541 -20.65 -54.41 13.38
C ASP A 541 -20.67 -55.88 12.96
N LYS A 542 -19.80 -56.33 12.04
CA LYS A 542 -19.72 -57.75 11.64
C LYS A 542 -19.39 -58.70 12.79
N LEU A 543 -18.63 -58.24 13.79
CA LEU A 543 -18.26 -59.06 14.95
C LEU A 543 -19.44 -59.27 15.91
N VAL A 544 -20.36 -58.30 16.03
CA VAL A 544 -21.41 -58.33 17.07
C VAL A 544 -22.83 -58.37 16.53
N ASN A 545 -23.07 -58.00 15.27
CA ASN A 545 -24.41 -57.99 14.68
C ASN A 545 -24.89 -59.40 14.38
N ALA A 546 -26.19 -59.61 14.60
CA ALA A 546 -26.90 -60.81 14.22
C ALA A 546 -27.49 -60.67 12.81
N ASP A 547 -27.57 -61.77 12.07
CA ASP A 547 -28.42 -61.82 10.88
C ASP A 547 -29.89 -61.92 11.34
N GLN A 548 -30.67 -60.87 11.08
CA GLN A 548 -32.06 -60.79 11.52
C GLN A 548 -32.95 -61.86 10.88
N ASN A 549 -32.61 -62.32 9.66
CA ASN A 549 -33.38 -63.37 8.99
C ASN A 549 -33.09 -64.73 9.64
N GLU A 550 -31.83 -64.99 9.98
CA GLU A 550 -31.44 -66.22 10.66
C GLU A 550 -32.01 -66.29 12.07
N GLU A 551 -31.87 -65.22 12.87
CA GLU A 551 -32.44 -65.18 14.23
C GLU A 551 -33.98 -65.21 14.19
N GLY A 552 -34.61 -64.59 13.17
CA GLY A 552 -36.05 -64.66 12.96
C GLY A 552 -36.53 -66.10 12.66
N ALA A 553 -35.86 -66.80 11.76
CA ALA A 553 -36.15 -68.20 11.46
C ALA A 553 -35.91 -69.12 12.67
N LYS A 554 -34.84 -68.86 13.43
CA LYS A 554 -34.51 -69.59 14.66
C LYS A 554 -35.54 -69.35 15.76
N LEU A 555 -36.04 -68.13 15.92
CA LEU A 555 -37.10 -67.82 16.87
C LEU A 555 -38.37 -68.62 16.56
N LEU A 556 -38.77 -68.67 15.28
CA LEU A 556 -39.92 -69.44 14.83
C LEU A 556 -39.74 -70.95 15.07
N ALA A 557 -38.55 -71.47 14.77
CA ALA A 557 -38.21 -72.87 15.03
C ALA A 557 -38.26 -73.20 16.54
N LEU A 558 -37.75 -72.30 17.39
CA LEU A 558 -37.76 -72.46 18.85
C LEU A 558 -39.19 -72.38 19.43
N GLN A 559 -40.03 -71.46 18.94
CA GLN A 559 -41.45 -71.39 19.30
C GLN A 559 -42.19 -72.67 18.90
N THR A 560 -41.90 -73.21 17.71
CA THR A 560 -42.46 -74.50 17.26
C THR A 560 -42.00 -75.65 18.16
N ARG A 561 -40.71 -75.68 18.51
CA ARG A 561 -40.14 -76.67 19.44
C ARG A 561 -40.74 -76.55 20.85
N GLN A 562 -41.02 -75.34 21.33
CA GLN A 562 -41.69 -75.12 22.61
C GLN A 562 -43.14 -75.65 22.58
N SER A 563 -43.89 -75.36 21.51
CA SER A 563 -45.25 -75.88 21.32
C SER A 563 -45.29 -77.41 21.31
N LEU A 564 -44.33 -78.04 20.59
CA LEU A 564 -44.17 -79.51 20.57
C LEU A 564 -43.73 -80.07 21.93
N GLY A 565 -42.88 -79.35 22.69
CA GLY A 565 -42.47 -79.74 24.03
C GLY A 565 -43.61 -79.70 25.06
N VAL A 566 -44.44 -78.65 25.02
CA VAL A 566 -45.61 -78.50 25.89
C VAL A 566 -46.68 -79.53 25.55
N THR A 567 -46.94 -79.79 24.26
CA THR A 567 -47.88 -80.84 23.84
C THR A 567 -47.39 -82.24 24.23
N ALA A 568 -46.09 -82.53 24.07
CA ALA A 568 -45.49 -83.78 24.54
C ALA A 568 -45.56 -83.94 26.07
N LEU A 569 -45.37 -82.86 26.83
CA LEU A 569 -45.51 -82.87 28.29
C LEU A 569 -46.98 -83.09 28.73
N SER A 570 -47.93 -82.48 28.02
CA SER A 570 -49.37 -82.69 28.22
C SER A 570 -49.77 -84.15 27.93
N LEU A 571 -49.30 -84.73 26.83
CA LEU A 571 -49.52 -86.14 26.49
C LEU A 571 -48.85 -87.10 27.49
N ALA A 572 -47.63 -86.80 27.94
CA ALA A 572 -46.94 -87.59 28.97
C ALA A 572 -47.66 -87.53 30.33
N SER A 573 -48.21 -86.38 30.69
CA SER A 573 -49.02 -86.20 31.90
C SER A 573 -50.37 -86.93 31.81
N GLN A 574 -51.02 -86.94 30.64
CA GLN A 574 -52.25 -87.69 30.40
C GLN A 574 -52.01 -89.21 30.43
N SER A 575 -50.89 -89.68 29.86
CA SER A 575 -50.47 -91.09 29.91
C SER A 575 -50.15 -91.55 31.34
N GLN A 576 -49.49 -90.72 32.16
CA GLN A 576 -49.24 -91.06 33.58
C GLN A 576 -50.54 -91.07 34.42
N GLN A 577 -51.48 -90.17 34.15
CA GLN A 577 -52.81 -90.18 34.79
C GLN A 577 -53.66 -91.38 34.34
N SER A 578 -53.55 -91.84 33.10
CA SER A 578 -54.24 -93.05 32.64
C SER A 578 -53.69 -94.32 33.30
N ILE A 579 -52.38 -94.35 33.59
CA ILE A 579 -51.73 -95.44 34.34
C ILE A 579 -52.14 -95.40 35.83
N LEU A 580 -52.25 -94.21 36.43
CA LEU A 580 -52.72 -94.07 37.83
C LEU A 580 -54.23 -94.36 38.01
N ARG A 581 -55.02 -94.36 36.92
CA ARG A 581 -56.42 -94.83 36.94
C ARG A 581 -56.55 -96.35 36.81
N LEU A 582 -55.46 -97.05 36.49
CA LEU A 582 -55.40 -98.50 36.33
C LEU A 582 -55.02 -99.25 37.62
N PHE A 583 -54.69 -98.50 38.67
CA PHE A 583 -54.47 -98.96 40.05
C PHE A 583 -55.42 -98.18 40.96
#